data_AF-A0A9L0T3H5-F1
#
_entry.id   AF-A0A9L0T3H5-F1
#
_cell.length_a   1.000
_cell.length_b   1.000
_cell.length_c   1.000
_cell.angle_alpha   90.00
_cell.angle_beta   90.00
_cell.angle_gamma   90.00
#
_symmetry.space_group_name_H-M   'P 1'
#
loop_
_entity.id
_entity.type
_entity.pdbx_description
1 polymer ?
#
loop_
_entity_poly.entity_id
_entity_poly.type
_entity_poly.pdbx_seq_one_letter_code
_entity_poly.pdbx_strand_id
1 'polypeptide(L)' 'MKNKNHMIISIDAEKAFDRIQHPFMIKTLNKMGIEGKYLNITKAIYDKTTANIILNGQKLKAIPLSSGTR' A
#
# COMPACT_ATOMS: atom_id res chain seq x y z
N MET A 1 -46.68 -3.56 11.49
CA MET A 1 -45.46 -3.77 10.67
C MET A 1 -44.34 -4.24 11.59
N LYS A 2 -43.73 -5.41 11.33
CA LYS A 2 -42.66 -5.95 12.19
C LYS A 2 -41.38 -5.14 11.99
N ASN A 3 -40.86 -4.51 13.03
CA ASN A 3 -39.53 -3.88 13.02
C ASN A 3 -38.48 -4.97 12.82
N LYS A 4 -37.81 -4.97 11.65
CA LYS A 4 -36.62 -5.79 11.42
C LYS A 4 -35.44 -5.07 12.03
N ASN A 5 -34.82 -5.67 13.04
CA ASN A 5 -33.57 -5.19 13.59
C ASN A 5 -32.48 -5.39 12.53
N HIS A 6 -31.96 -4.29 11.99
CA HIS A 6 -30.82 -4.32 11.07
C HIS A 6 -29.55 -4.10 11.89
N MET A 7 -28.62 -5.04 11.78
CA MET A 7 -27.30 -4.94 12.41
C MET A 7 -26.30 -4.45 11.37
N ILE A 8 -25.66 -3.31 11.63
CA ILE A 8 -24.60 -2.77 10.79
C ILE A 8 -23.28 -2.99 11.52
N ILE A 9 -22.33 -3.65 10.86
CA ILE A 9 -20.96 -3.81 11.34
C ILE A 9 -20.09 -2.87 10.52
N SER A 10 -19.36 -1.99 11.20
CA SER A 10 -18.35 -1.13 10.58
C SER A 10 -16.96 -1.61 11.02
N ILE A 11 -16.05 -1.78 10.07
CA ILE A 11 -14.66 -2.17 10.31
C ILE A 11 -13.80 -1.09 9.68
N ASP A 12 -12.92 -0.49 10.48
CA ASP A 12 -11.95 0.48 9.99
C ASP A 12 -10.63 -0.19 9.60
N ALA A 13 -10.02 0.30 8.52
CA ALA A 13 -8.72 -0.15 8.05
C ALA A 13 -7.67 0.90 8.41
N GLU A 14 -7.23 0.88 9.66
CA GLU A 14 -6.26 1.84 10.18
C GLU A 14 -4.99 1.83 9.30
N LYS A 15 -4.67 2.98 8.71
CA LYS A 15 -3.49 3.18 7.84
C LYS A 15 -3.41 2.13 6.71
N ALA A 16 -4.56 1.84 6.09
CA ALA A 16 -4.70 0.81 5.05
C ALA A 16 -3.57 0.86 4.02
N PHE A 17 -3.26 2.04 3.48
CA PHE A 17 -2.24 2.21 2.43
C PHE A 17 -0.82 1.95 2.91
N ASP A 18 -0.46 2.38 4.13
CA ASP A 18 0.88 2.18 4.71
C ASP A 18 1.20 0.69 4.93
N ARG A 19 0.15 -0.12 5.12
CA ARG A 19 0.26 -1.56 5.43
C ARG A 19 0.23 -2.45 4.17
N ILE A 20 -0.07 -1.91 2.99
CA ILE A 20 -0.07 -2.71 1.76
C ILE A 20 1.37 -3.14 1.43
N GLN A 21 1.58 -4.44 1.24
CA GLN A 21 2.88 -4.98 0.85
C GLN A 21 3.11 -4.84 -0.67
N HIS A 22 4.31 -4.42 -1.08
CA HIS A 22 4.62 -4.25 -2.51
C HIS A 22 4.48 -5.55 -3.34
N PRO A 23 4.90 -6.74 -2.83
CA PRO A 23 4.68 -7.99 -3.56
C PRO A 23 3.20 -8.29 -3.85
N PHE A 24 2.30 -7.91 -2.93
CA PHE A 24 0.86 -8.08 -3.11
C PHE A 24 0.31 -7.18 -4.22
N MET A 25 0.79 -5.94 -4.31
CA MET A 25 0.45 -5.02 -5.40
C MET A 25 0.90 -5.57 -6.75
N ILE A 26 2.16 -5.99 -6.88
CA ILE A 26 2.72 -6.55 -8.11
C ILE A 26 1.92 -7.79 -8.55
N LYS A 27 1.60 -8.69 -7.60
CA LYS A 27 0.79 -9.89 -7.88
C LYS A 27 -0.62 -9.54 -8.37
N THR A 28 -1.22 -8.49 -7.82
CA THR A 28 -2.55 -8.01 -8.23
C THR A 28 -2.50 -7.42 -9.65
N LEU A 29 -1.51 -6.59 -9.96
CA LEU A 29 -1.31 -6.03 -11.30
C LEU A 29 -1.12 -7.13 -12.36
N ASN A 30 -0.34 -8.17 -12.05
CA ASN A 30 -0.19 -9.34 -12.92
C ASN A 30 -1.54 -10.02 -13.19
N LYS A 31 -2.36 -10.21 -12.15
CA LYS A 31 -3.69 -10.83 -12.29
C LYS A 31 -4.67 -9.97 -13.09
N MET A 32 -4.50 -8.65 -13.06
CA MET A 32 -5.32 -7.71 -13.84
C MET A 32 -4.88 -7.64 -15.31
N GLY A 33 -3.89 -8.43 -15.74
CA GLY A 33 -3.36 -8.40 -17.11
C GLY A 33 -2.55 -7.14 -17.41
N ILE A 34 -2.11 -6.41 -16.37
CA ILE A 34 -1.19 -5.29 -16.53
C ILE A 34 0.20 -5.86 -16.76
N GLU A 35 0.56 -5.97 -18.03
CA GLU A 35 1.79 -6.59 -18.49
C GLU A 35 2.78 -5.58 -19.06
N GLY A 36 4.00 -6.06 -19.32
CA GLY A 36 5.02 -5.33 -20.03
C GLY A 36 5.57 -4.13 -19.26
N LYS A 37 5.55 -2.97 -19.90
CA LYS A 37 6.29 -1.77 -19.46
C LYS A 37 5.76 -1.23 -18.12
N TYR A 38 4.45 -1.24 -17.91
CA TYR A 38 3.83 -0.68 -16.70
C TYR A 38 4.20 -1.47 -15.45
N LEU A 39 4.11 -2.80 -15.51
CA LEU A 39 4.52 -3.67 -14.42
C LEU A 39 6.01 -3.51 -14.08
N ASN A 40 6.87 -3.41 -15.10
CA ASN A 40 8.31 -3.24 -14.90
C ASN A 40 8.66 -1.89 -14.26
N ILE A 41 7.95 -0.81 -14.65
CA ILE A 41 8.08 0.50 -14.01
C ILE A 41 7.65 0.40 -12.53
N THR A 42 6.51 -0.24 -12.25
CA THR A 42 6.02 -0.41 -10.88
C THR A 42 7.00 -1.22 -10.02
N LYS A 43 7.55 -2.32 -10.54
CA LYS A 43 8.60 -3.09 -9.85
C LYS A 43 9.83 -2.23 -9.58
N ALA A 44 10.31 -1.46 -10.56
CA ALA A 44 11.49 -0.61 -10.39
C ALA A 44 11.29 0.50 -9.34
N ILE A 45 10.07 1.05 -9.23
CA ILE A 45 9.72 2.02 -8.19
C ILE A 45 9.78 1.38 -6.81
N TYR A 46 9.23 0.17 -6.65
CA TYR A 46 9.06 -0.47 -5.35
C TYR A 46 10.25 -1.34 -4.89
N ASP A 47 11.14 -1.76 -5.79
CA ASP A 47 12.37 -2.53 -5.46
C ASP A 47 13.41 -1.68 -4.71
N LYS A 48 13.44 -0.37 -4.95
CA LYS A 48 14.45 0.55 -4.40
C LYS A 48 13.85 1.72 -3.63
N THR A 49 12.60 1.60 -3.20
CA THR A 49 11.97 2.65 -2.38
C THR A 49 12.70 2.79 -1.06
N THR A 50 13.31 3.95 -0.87
CA THR A 50 13.97 4.33 0.38
C THR A 50 13.22 5.52 0.95
N ALA A 51 12.77 5.41 2.20
CA ALA A 51 12.15 6.50 2.93
C ALA A 51 13.20 7.53 3.33
N ASN A 52 12.98 8.78 2.95
CA ASN A 52 13.68 9.92 3.53
C ASN A 52 12.73 10.56 4.54
N ILE A 53 13.00 10.36 5.83
CA ILE A 53 12.14 10.83 6.91
C ILE A 53 12.77 12.08 7.53
N ILE A 54 11.99 13.16 7.62
CA ILE A 54 12.32 14.33 8.41
C ILE A 54 11.46 14.27 9.67
N LEU A 55 12.09 14.16 10.83
CA LEU A 55 11.42 14.16 12.13
C LEU A 55 11.92 15.36 12.93
N ASN A 56 11.00 16.23 13.36
CA ASN A 56 11.31 17.43 14.13
C ASN A 56 12.42 18.31 13.50
N GLY A 57 12.40 18.45 12.16
CA GLY A 57 13.39 19.20 11.39
C GLY A 57 14.74 18.50 11.18
N GLN A 58 14.93 17.30 11.73
CA GLN A 58 16.13 16.50 11.52
C GLN A 58 15.91 15.40 10.48
N LYS A 59 16.84 15.28 9.54
CA LYS A 59 16.83 14.21 8.52
C LYS A 59 17.38 12.91 9.12
N LEU A 60 16.57 11.87 9.13
CA LEU A 60 16.99 10.53 9.55
C LEU A 60 17.75 9.81 8.43
N LYS A 61 18.49 8.75 8.80
CA LYS A 61 19.12 7.86 7.83
C LYS A 61 18.03 7.24 6.94
N ALA A 62 18.33 7.11 5.65
CA ALA A 62 17.39 6.55 4.68
C ALA A 62 17.10 5.07 5.02
N ILE A 63 15.81 4.70 5.03
CA ILE A 63 15.35 3.36 5.44
C ILE A 63 14.71 2.66 4.23
N PRO A 64 15.06 1.41 3.91
CA PRO A 64 14.35 0.66 2.87
C PRO A 64 12.88 0.43 3.26
N LEU A 65 11.96 0.62 2.31
CA LEU A 65 10.52 0.39 2.49
C LEU A 65 10.07 -0.88 1.76
N SER A 66 9.36 -1.74 2.49
CA SER A 66 8.76 -2.98 1.96
C SER A 66 7.23 -2.96 1.87
N SER A 67 6.60 -1.93 2.45
CA SER A 67 5.16 -1.71 2.45
C SER A 67 4.85 -0.21 2.34
N GLY A 68 3.61 0.08 2.00
CA GLY A 68 3.15 1.42 1.68
C GLY A 68 2.83 1.56 0.21
N THR A 69 2.12 2.64 -0.12
CA THR A 69 1.95 3.08 -1.50
C THR A 69 2.70 4.38 -1.70
N ARG A 70 3.20 4.61 -2.90
CA ARG A 70 3.84 5.88 -3.29
C ARG A 70 2.82 6.87 -3.84
#